data_AF-A0A553DV48-F1
#
_entry.id   AF-A0A553DV48-F1
#
_cell.length_a   1.000
_cell.length_b   1.000
_cell.length_c   1.000
_cell.angle_alpha   90.00
_cell.angle_beta   90.00
_cell.angle_gamma   90.00
#
_symmetry.space_group_name_H-M   'P 1'
#
loop_
_entity.id
_entity.type
_entity.pdbx_description
1 polymer ?
#
loop_
_entity_poly.entity_id
_entity_poly.type
_entity_poly.pdbx_seq_one_letter_code
_entity_poly.pdbx_strand_id
1 'polypeptide(L)'
;MFKVKKIITVTPYSIVCELNNGILKKLDILPLLEKHANFQGIDQLKNKATFESVAIGDMGELFWKNIITTSNNEKWDYDISPEFIFHNGITIDS
;
A
#
# COMPACT_ATOMS: atom_id res chain seq x y z
N MET A 1 2.78 -15.59 -9.46
CA MET A 1 2.36 -14.20 -9.21
C MET A 1 1.92 -14.10 -7.77
N PHE A 2 2.46 -13.14 -7.02
CA PHE A 2 2.05 -12.95 -5.62
C PHE A 2 0.70 -12.21 -5.59
N LYS A 3 -0.06 -12.40 -4.52
CA LYS A 3 -1.29 -11.63 -4.24
C LYS A 3 -1.39 -11.39 -2.75
N VAL A 4 -1.76 -10.19 -2.32
CA VAL A 4 -2.21 -9.98 -0.94
C VAL A 4 -3.57 -10.65 -0.79
N LYS A 5 -3.66 -11.54 0.20
CA LYS A 5 -4.86 -12.31 0.52
C LYS A 5 -5.60 -11.70 1.70
N LYS A 6 -4.87 -11.12 2.65
CA LYS A 6 -5.44 -10.55 3.87
C LYS A 6 -4.58 -9.42 4.41
N ILE A 7 -5.21 -8.33 4.84
CA ILE A 7 -4.57 -7.30 5.67
C ILE A 7 -4.78 -7.71 7.13
N ILE A 8 -3.68 -7.81 7.88
CA ILE A 8 -3.67 -8.26 9.28
C ILE A 8 -3.74 -7.06 10.22
N THR A 9 -2.87 -6.08 9.98
CA THR A 9 -2.74 -4.89 10.83
C THR A 9 -2.36 -3.70 9.97
N VAL A 10 -2.94 -2.54 10.27
CA VAL A 10 -2.55 -1.25 9.72
C VAL A 10 -2.20 -0.33 10.88
N THR A 11 -0.97 0.18 10.90
CA THR A 11 -0.50 1.22 11.83
C THR A 11 0.11 2.35 11.01
N PRO A 12 0.33 3.57 11.54
CA PRO A 12 0.83 4.68 10.73
C PRO A 12 2.04 4.29 9.87
N TYR A 13 1.88 4.40 8.55
CA TYR A 13 2.85 4.05 7.50
C TYR A 13 3.26 2.57 7.40
N SER A 14 2.67 1.66 8.19
CA SER A 14 3.02 0.25 8.17
C SER A 14 1.82 -0.66 8.01
N ILE A 15 1.97 -1.65 7.14
CA ILE A 15 0.93 -2.64 6.84
C ILE A 15 1.51 -4.03 7.02
N VAL A 16 0.83 -4.85 7.82
CA VAL A 16 1.08 -6.29 7.90
C VAL A 16 0.03 -6.99 7.07
N CYS A 17 0.47 -7.84 6.14
CA CYS A 17 -0.43 -8.58 5.26
C CYS A 17 0.06 -10.02 5.01
N GLU A 18 -0.88 -10.90 4.70
CA GLU A 18 -0.64 -12.28 4.27
C GLU A 18 -0.70 -12.37 2.75
N LEU A 19 0.33 -12.95 2.15
CA LEU A 19 0.37 -13.26 0.73
C LEU A 19 -0.29 -14.62 0.42
N ASN A 20 -0.68 -14.84 -0.83
CA ASN A 20 -1.34 -16.08 -1.29
C ASN A 20 -0.52 -17.38 -1.11
N ASN A 21 0.77 -17.27 -0.82
CA ASN A 21 1.64 -18.40 -0.46
C ASN A 21 1.77 -18.61 1.07
N GLY A 22 1.00 -17.88 1.88
CA GLY A 22 1.00 -17.97 3.34
C GLY A 22 2.06 -17.13 4.04
N ILE A 23 2.94 -16.43 3.30
CA ILE A 23 3.97 -15.59 3.89
C ILE A 23 3.36 -14.31 4.46
N LEU A 24 3.71 -13.98 5.71
CA LEU A 24 3.41 -12.68 6.30
C LEU A 24 4.51 -11.67 5.97
N LYS A 25 4.09 -10.50 5.50
CA LYS A 25 4.98 -9.37 5.21
C LYS A 25 4.53 -8.15 6.00
N LYS A 26 5.50 -7.52 6.67
CA LYS A 26 5.37 -6.16 7.19
C LYS A 26 6.04 -5.20 6.23
N LEU A 27 5.27 -4.29 5.65
CA LEU A 27 5.76 -3.21 4.80
C LEU A 27 5.78 -1.90 5.59
N ASP A 28 6.89 -1.16 5.52
CA ASP A 28 6.94 0.26 5.86
C ASP A 28 6.91 1.05 4.54
N ILE A 29 5.86 1.87 4.37
CA ILE A 29 5.63 2.61 3.13
C ILE A 29 6.17 4.03 3.18
N LEU A 30 6.64 4.52 4.34
CA LEU A 30 7.12 5.90 4.46
C LEU A 30 8.23 6.24 3.45
N PRO A 31 9.25 5.40 3.22
CA PRO A 31 10.28 5.68 2.22
C PRO A 31 9.72 5.77 0.79
N LEU A 32 8.65 5.02 0.50
CA LEU A 32 7.98 5.04 -0.80
C LEU A 32 7.20 6.34 -0.99
N LEU A 33 6.48 6.80 0.04
CA LEU A 33 5.78 8.09 0.02
C LEU A 33 6.75 9.26 -0.17
N GLU A 34 7.91 9.22 0.49
CA GLU A 34 8.95 10.24 0.35
C GLU A 34 9.54 10.25 -1.06
N LYS A 35 9.81 9.06 -1.63
CA LYS A 35 10.30 8.93 -3.02
C LYS A 35 9.29 9.48 -4.04
N HIS A 36 8.00 9.36 -3.74
CA HIS A 36 6.91 9.85 -4.60
C HIS A 36 6.37 11.21 -4.17
N ALA A 37 7.10 11.99 -3.36
CA ALA A 37 6.63 13.27 -2.84
C ALA A 37 6.26 14.30 -3.91
N ASN A 38 6.70 14.11 -5.15
CA ASN A 38 6.33 14.93 -6.31
C ASN A 38 4.95 14.58 -6.90
N PHE A 39 4.32 13.48 -6.49
CA PHE A 39 2.98 13.11 -6.95
C PHE A 39 1.93 13.94 -6.22
N GLN A 40 1.12 14.69 -6.97
CA GLN A 40 0.07 15.52 -6.38
C GLN A 40 -0.96 14.66 -5.65
N GLY A 41 -1.14 14.90 -4.35
CA GLY A 41 -2.10 14.19 -3.50
C GLY A 41 -1.54 13.00 -2.72
N ILE A 42 -0.28 12.62 -2.93
CA ILE A 42 0.38 11.52 -2.17
C ILE A 42 0.44 11.81 -0.66
N ASP A 43 0.51 13.09 -0.30
CA ASP A 43 0.55 13.59 1.07
C ASP A 43 -0.72 13.28 1.87
N GLN A 44 -1.84 12.99 1.19
CA GLN A 44 -3.06 12.51 1.83
C GLN A 44 -2.83 11.21 2.61
N LEU A 45 -1.88 10.37 2.21
CA LEU A 45 -1.52 9.15 2.93
C LEU A 45 -0.77 9.40 4.25
N LYS A 46 -0.43 10.66 4.56
CA LYS A 46 0.02 11.08 5.91
C LYS A 46 -1.15 11.23 6.88
N ASN A 47 -2.38 11.37 6.37
CA ASN A 47 -3.56 11.35 7.21
C ASN A 47 -3.86 9.91 7.64
N LYS A 48 -4.04 9.71 8.95
CA LYS A 48 -4.32 8.40 9.53
C LYS A 48 -5.55 7.73 8.92
N ALA A 49 -6.67 8.45 8.82
CA ALA A 49 -7.92 7.87 8.33
C ALA A 49 -7.83 7.48 6.85
N THR A 50 -7.16 8.30 6.03
CA THR A 50 -6.88 7.96 4.63
C THR A 50 -5.98 6.74 4.55
N PHE A 51 -4.90 6.69 5.34
CA PHE A 51 -3.99 5.54 5.33
C PHE A 51 -4.67 4.24 5.77
N GLU A 52 -5.52 4.29 6.79
CA GLU A 52 -6.30 3.15 7.29
C GLU A 52 -7.39 2.69 6.32
N SER A 53 -7.73 3.47 5.29
CA SER A 53 -8.69 3.07 4.25
C SER A 53 -8.10 2.13 3.19
N VAL A 54 -6.89 1.63 3.39
CA VAL A 54 -6.24 0.68 2.48
C VAL A 54 -7.13 -0.54 2.23
N ALA A 55 -7.20 -0.96 0.97
CA ALA A 55 -7.96 -2.13 0.54
C ALA A 55 -7.10 -3.06 -0.32
N ILE A 56 -7.60 -4.26 -0.56
CA ILE A 56 -7.00 -5.23 -1.48
C ILE A 56 -7.77 -5.15 -2.80
N GLY A 57 -7.07 -4.91 -3.91
CA GLY A 57 -7.65 -4.86 -5.25
C GLY A 57 -7.82 -6.24 -5.88
N ASP A 58 -8.43 -6.28 -7.06
CA ASP A 58 -8.77 -7.55 -7.74
C ASP A 58 -7.53 -8.36 -8.15
N MET A 59 -6.40 -7.68 -8.38
CA MET A 59 -5.12 -8.32 -8.70
C MET A 59 -4.32 -8.69 -7.45
N GLY A 60 -4.81 -8.36 -6.25
CA GLY A 60 -4.19 -8.64 -4.96
C GLY A 60 -3.22 -7.55 -4.49
N GLU A 61 -3.16 -6.41 -5.17
CA GLU A 61 -2.45 -5.21 -4.77
C GLU A 61 -3.06 -4.56 -3.52
N LEU A 62 -2.24 -3.84 -2.75
CA LEU A 62 -2.76 -2.89 -1.77
C LEU A 62 -3.07 -1.60 -2.51
N PHE A 63 -4.22 -0.98 -2.23
CA PHE A 63 -4.55 0.29 -2.87
C PHE A 63 -5.33 1.23 -1.96
N TRP A 64 -5.24 2.52 -2.29
CA TRP A 64 -6.02 3.60 -1.73
C TRP A 64 -6.73 4.35 -2.84
N LYS A 65 -8.02 4.61 -2.63
CA LYS A 65 -8.86 5.23 -3.66
C LYS A 65 -8.60 6.71 -3.81
N ASN A 66 -8.57 7.20 -5.06
CA ASN A 66 -8.59 8.63 -5.40
C ASN A 66 -7.47 9.48 -4.74
N ILE A 67 -6.27 8.93 -4.58
CA ILE A 67 -5.16 9.62 -3.92
C ILE A 67 -4.44 10.55 -4.87
N ILE A 68 -4.07 10.05 -6.06
CA ILE A 68 -3.22 10.81 -6.98
C ILE A 68 -4.10 11.71 -7.83
N THR A 69 -3.71 12.98 -7.95
CA THR A 69 -4.37 13.95 -8.84
C THR A 69 -3.48 14.18 -10.05
N THR A 70 -4.03 13.97 -11.23
CA THR A 70 -3.32 14.20 -12.50
C THR A 70 -3.39 15.67 -12.93
N SER A 71 -2.62 16.04 -13.96
CA SER A 71 -2.63 17.39 -14.53
C SER A 71 -3.97 17.80 -15.14
N ASN A 72 -4.79 16.83 -15.57
CA ASN A 72 -6.16 17.04 -16.06
C ASN A 72 -7.22 16.93 -14.93
N ASN A 73 -6.80 16.96 -13.66
CA ASN A 73 -7.65 16.93 -12.48
C ASN A 73 -8.47 15.62 -12.30
N GLU A 74 -8.01 14.52 -12.92
CA GLU A 74 -8.54 13.18 -12.64
C GLU A 74 -7.97 12.66 -11.31
N LYS A 75 -8.70 11.75 -10.69
CA LYS A 75 -8.30 11.07 -9.45
C LYS A 75 -8.00 9.62 -9.75
N TRP A 76 -6.79 9.20 -9.43
CA TRP A 76 -6.32 7.84 -9.61
C TRP A 76 -6.06 7.18 -8.26
N ASP A 77 -6.28 5.89 -8.22
CA ASP A 77 -5.93 5.07 -7.07
C ASP A 77 -4.40 5.01 -6.94
N TYR A 78 -3.91 4.97 -5.72
CA TYR A 78 -2.51 4.70 -5.45
C TYR A 78 -2.38 3.25 -5.01
N ASP A 79 -1.65 2.45 -5.76
CA ASP A 79 -1.47 1.02 -5.48
C ASP A 79 -0.01 0.63 -5.24
N ILE A 80 0.15 -0.50 -4.55
CA ILE A 80 1.43 -1.16 -4.31
C ILE A 80 1.27 -2.63 -4.71
N SER A 81 2.07 -3.04 -5.70
CA SER A 81 2.01 -4.41 -6.24
C SER A 81 2.42 -5.47 -5.19
N PRO A 82 1.83 -6.68 -5.27
CA PRO A 82 2.23 -7.80 -4.41
C PRO A 82 3.73 -8.15 -4.51
N GLU A 83 4.31 -8.02 -5.69
CA GLU A 83 5.74 -8.24 -5.93
C GLU A 83 6.60 -7.25 -5.14
N PHE A 84 6.21 -5.96 -5.11
CA PHE A 84 6.91 -4.96 -4.31
C PHE A 84 6.88 -5.32 -2.83
N ILE A 85 5.71 -5.74 -2.32
CA ILE A 85 5.53 -6.18 -0.92
C ILE A 85 6.42 -7.39 -0.63
N PHE A 86 6.46 -8.36 -1.54
CA PHE A 86 7.27 -9.57 -1.37
C PHE A 86 8.76 -9.26 -1.26
N HIS A 87 9.28 -8.37 -2.11
CA HIS A 87 10.71 -8.06 -2.18
C HIS A 87 11.18 -7.03 -1.14
N ASN A 88 10.33 -6.07 -0.76
CA ASN A 88 10.72 -4.95 0.11
C ASN A 88 10.13 -5.05 1.52
N GLY A 89 9.09 -5.88 1.71
CA GLY A 89 8.54 -6.15 3.02
C GLY A 89 9.41 -7.08 3.84
N ILE A 90 9.47 -6.84 5.15
CA ILE A 90 10.12 -7.72 6.12
C ILE A 90 9.23 -8.94 6.30
N THR A 91 9.80 -10.14 6.11
CA THR A 91 9.10 -11.38 6.48
C THR A 91 9.01 -11.47 7.99
N ILE A 92 7.82 -11.74 8.51
CA ILE A 92 7.59 -11.93 9.94
C ILE A 92 7.02 -13.33 10.18
N ASP A 93 7.36 -13.90 11.33
CA ASP A 93 6.79 -15.17 11.78
C ASP A 93 5.38 -14.95 12.36
N SER A 94 4.50 -15.92 12.13
CA SER A 94 3.12 -15.97 12.65
C SER A 94 3.03 -16.47 14.09
#